data_AF-A0A818GYN8-F1
#
_entry.id   AF-A0A818GYN8-F1
#
_cell.length_a   1.000
_cell.length_b   1.000
_cell.length_c   1.000
_cell.angle_alpha   90.00
_cell.angle_beta   90.00
_cell.angle_gamma   90.00
#
_symmetry.space_group_name_H-M   'P 1'
#
loop_
_entity.id
_entity.type
_entity.pdbx_description
1 polymer ?
#
loop_
_entity_poly.entity_id
_entity_poly.type
_entity_poly.pdbx_seq_one_letter_code
_entity_poly.pdbx_strand_id
1 'polypeptide(L)'
;MAQSFLSGLIHILLPLVLFNGSLLQFSIVSFIYGFLLLILPWLGTINSKNIQTRFRSFILVISLISLLAIIVQIIFQSILLANRPYSYMLNNYTKITKILRYCGLEWLDTFSDIRILCVIFPDIVIFIVSTICFVIIQYSLYNSRSSQSNDFQTSTISHTTNISSSNSSTTIINRNNHWSRLLSEVRHIRLFIEFIIVGFTAFVKPSLINSIYFILFLIIAFMWSLSVEFGRKFALIRALLVKVQSNATTIQSIKRRSLINTVERRNTFEQYSSSSQCRWSLEQSNDQTWQEQIIFIVYSILGVLERQSYFLSLIAMLAWSITFHSLLTLVYLLLACLLWILSDSRKWCLRMSPFFTIYGGILLILQYISGFRISFNQLNFAYDRRTMEQIGIRIDDFQPAFIPLLLKSFYKMFFWLTLRQYINEKRLANTEVNEARRNSIPNDSYPRRLGQWLINLLTKYWICVSCGMLLLVSIQNTVVIYRIIYMVFYLFFIISFQISFGFWRKTAATFYLIILIYSMLVLIGIYIYQFEKVHVFLSEKFSIQLFASIGLEVVPSDVLALKLLTPSTFLVVNIMQLYYFHSGWMNLISMSR
;
A
#
# COMPACT_ATOMS: atom_id res chain seq x y z
N MET A 1 -16.48 30.44 -8.35
CA MET A 1 -15.17 30.82 -7.77
C MET A 1 -15.24 31.01 -6.24
N ALA A 2 -16.05 31.93 -5.70
CA ALA A 2 -16.09 32.18 -4.24
C ALA A 2 -16.39 30.93 -3.38
N GLN A 3 -17.39 30.12 -3.75
CA GLN A 3 -17.73 28.90 -2.99
C GLN A 3 -16.64 27.81 -3.03
N SER A 4 -15.90 27.68 -4.14
CA SER A 4 -14.79 26.72 -4.24
C SER A 4 -13.59 27.18 -3.41
N PHE A 5 -13.30 28.49 -3.37
CA PHE A 5 -12.29 29.07 -2.48
C PHE A 5 -12.66 28.88 -1.00
N LEU A 6 -13.90 29.19 -0.62
CA LEU A 6 -14.45 28.96 0.72
C LEU A 6 -14.35 27.48 1.14
N SER A 7 -14.67 26.56 0.22
CA SER A 7 -14.55 25.12 0.48
C SER A 7 -13.10 24.70 0.73
N GLY A 8 -12.14 25.19 -0.08
CA GLY A 8 -10.71 24.92 0.12
C GLY A 8 -10.18 25.46 1.45
N LEU A 9 -10.55 26.69 1.81
CA LEU A 9 -10.18 27.34 3.07
C LEU A 9 -10.62 26.49 4.29
N ILE A 10 -11.86 26.01 4.28
CA ILE A 10 -12.45 25.28 5.42
C ILE A 10 -12.01 23.81 5.47
N HIS A 11 -11.80 23.14 4.33
CA HIS A 11 -11.43 21.72 4.30
C HIS A 11 -9.93 21.44 4.22
N ILE A 12 -9.10 22.45 3.96
CA ILE A 12 -7.63 22.29 3.86
C ILE A 12 -6.92 23.16 4.90
N LEU A 13 -7.14 24.49 4.89
CA LEU A 13 -6.39 25.41 5.75
C LEU A 13 -6.76 25.25 7.23
N LEU A 14 -8.07 25.24 7.55
CA LEU A 14 -8.55 25.08 8.92
C LEU A 14 -8.07 23.77 9.61
N PRO A 15 -8.20 22.55 9.01
CA PRO A 15 -7.69 21.34 9.65
C PRO A 15 -6.17 21.29 9.72
N LEU A 16 -5.43 21.86 8.76
CA LEU A 16 -3.97 21.94 8.82
C LEU A 16 -3.51 22.82 10.00
N VAL A 17 -4.19 23.94 10.24
CA VAL A 17 -3.91 24.85 11.36
C VAL A 17 -4.28 24.22 12.71
N LEU A 18 -5.44 23.55 12.81
CA LEU A 18 -5.82 22.78 14.00
C LEU A 18 -4.87 21.60 14.27
N PHE A 19 -4.38 20.92 13.22
CA PHE A 19 -3.41 19.83 13.33
C PHE A 19 -2.09 20.33 13.92
N ASN A 20 -1.54 21.43 13.38
CA ASN A 20 -0.32 22.04 13.91
C ASN A 20 -0.50 22.50 15.37
N GLY A 21 -1.63 23.11 15.74
CA GLY A 21 -1.94 23.45 17.13
C GLY A 21 -2.15 22.25 18.07
N SER A 22 -2.51 21.09 17.54
CA SER A 22 -2.56 19.83 18.30
C SER A 22 -1.20 19.14 18.47
N LEU A 23 -0.19 19.53 17.68
CA LEU A 23 1.17 18.95 17.70
C LEU A 23 2.19 19.81 18.45
N LEU A 24 2.07 21.14 18.41
CA LEU A 24 3.08 22.06 18.94
C LEU A 24 3.11 22.16 20.48
N GLN A 25 2.05 21.71 21.17
CA GLN A 25 1.98 21.66 22.63
C GLN A 25 1.24 20.40 23.10
N PHE A 26 1.64 19.84 24.25
CA PHE A 26 0.93 18.74 24.91
C PHE A 26 0.06 19.26 26.06
N SER A 27 -0.91 20.12 25.74
CA SER A 27 -1.83 20.73 26.71
C SER A 27 -3.28 20.25 26.55
N ILE A 28 -4.11 20.58 27.54
CA ILE A 28 -5.57 20.40 27.47
C ILE A 28 -6.17 21.15 26.26
N VAL A 29 -5.63 22.32 25.90
CA VAL A 29 -6.09 23.13 24.76
C VAL A 29 -5.79 22.41 23.44
N SER A 30 -4.57 21.88 23.27
CA SER A 30 -4.20 21.07 22.09
C SER A 30 -5.02 19.78 21.96
N PHE A 31 -5.44 19.16 23.08
CA PHE A 31 -6.38 18.03 23.06
C PHE A 31 -7.78 18.46 22.57
N ILE A 32 -8.27 19.64 22.97
CA ILE A 32 -9.53 20.20 22.49
C ILE A 32 -9.46 20.51 20.99
N TYR A 33 -8.35 21.08 20.49
CA TYR A 33 -8.16 21.27 19.04
C TYR A 33 -8.11 19.95 18.26
N GLY A 34 -7.46 18.91 18.80
CA GLY A 34 -7.49 17.56 18.21
C GLY A 34 -8.90 16.95 18.16
N PHE A 35 -9.71 17.16 19.20
CA PHE A 35 -11.11 16.71 19.23
C PHE A 35 -11.99 17.47 18.21
N LEU A 36 -11.81 18.79 18.09
CA LEU A 36 -12.49 19.60 17.07
C LEU A 36 -12.07 19.21 15.65
N LEU A 37 -10.80 18.93 15.41
CA LEU A 37 -10.30 18.40 14.13
C LEU A 37 -11.00 17.10 13.73
N LEU A 38 -11.24 16.18 14.68
CA LEU A 38 -11.96 14.93 14.43
C LEU A 38 -13.46 15.12 14.10
N ILE A 39 -14.06 16.23 14.53
CA ILE A 39 -15.45 16.58 14.20
C ILE A 39 -15.58 17.17 12.79
N LEU A 40 -14.57 17.90 12.31
CA LEU A 40 -14.65 18.63 11.03
C LEU A 40 -15.04 17.76 9.80
N PRO A 41 -14.51 16.54 9.60
CA PRO A 41 -14.93 15.67 8.48
C PRO A 41 -16.41 15.25 8.52
N TRP A 42 -17.10 15.40 9.64
CA TRP A 42 -18.50 15.01 9.83
C TRP A 42 -19.51 16.09 9.39
N LEU A 43 -19.08 17.35 9.21
CA LEU A 43 -19.97 18.45 8.83
C LEU A 43 -20.40 18.44 7.35
N GLY A 44 -19.68 17.69 6.49
CA GLY A 44 -20.02 17.49 5.07
C GLY A 44 -19.70 18.68 4.16
N THR A 45 -20.01 18.55 2.87
CA THR A 45 -19.70 19.60 1.87
C THR A 45 -20.67 20.79 1.96
N ILE A 46 -20.14 21.99 1.70
CA ILE A 46 -20.81 23.28 1.93
C ILE A 46 -21.79 23.62 0.78
N ASN A 47 -22.72 22.70 0.49
CA ASN A 47 -23.67 22.79 -0.61
C ASN A 47 -25.09 23.23 -0.17
N SER A 48 -25.32 23.47 1.13
CA SER A 48 -26.65 23.82 1.67
C SER A 48 -26.58 24.91 2.75
N LYS A 49 -27.58 25.81 2.76
CA LYS A 49 -27.75 26.88 3.77
C LYS A 49 -27.78 26.30 5.21
N ASN A 50 -28.34 25.12 5.41
CA ASN A 50 -28.37 24.43 6.71
C ASN A 50 -26.99 23.93 7.15
N ILE A 51 -26.16 23.49 6.20
CA ILE A 51 -24.77 23.05 6.47
C ILE A 51 -23.89 24.27 6.76
N GLN A 52 -23.99 25.34 5.96
CA GLN A 52 -23.31 26.62 6.21
C GLN A 52 -23.60 27.17 7.62
N THR A 53 -24.85 27.06 8.08
CA THR A 53 -25.24 27.48 9.43
C THR A 53 -24.57 26.64 10.53
N ARG A 54 -24.39 25.33 10.32
CA ARG A 54 -23.64 24.46 11.26
C ARG A 54 -22.15 24.78 11.28
N PHE A 55 -21.52 24.98 10.11
CA PHE A 55 -20.12 25.43 10.03
C PHE A 55 -19.90 26.77 10.73
N ARG A 56 -20.80 27.75 10.57
CA ARG A 56 -20.74 29.05 11.25
C ARG A 56 -20.66 28.87 12.78
N SER A 57 -21.55 28.05 13.36
CA SER A 57 -21.56 27.79 14.80
C SER A 57 -20.30 27.04 15.27
N PHE A 58 -19.82 26.07 14.49
CA PHE A 58 -18.61 25.30 14.80
C PHE A 58 -17.34 26.16 14.79
N ILE A 59 -17.19 27.05 13.81
CA ILE A 59 -16.05 27.96 13.69
C ILE A 59 -16.10 29.05 14.78
N LEU A 60 -17.29 29.51 15.18
CA LEU A 60 -17.47 30.40 16.33
C LEU A 60 -16.98 29.76 17.64
N VAL A 61 -17.27 28.47 17.85
CA VAL A 61 -16.75 27.71 19.01
C VAL A 61 -15.23 27.62 18.98
N ILE A 62 -14.61 27.38 17.81
CA ILE A 62 -13.14 27.42 17.68
C ILE A 62 -12.59 28.80 18.07
N SER A 63 -13.15 29.89 17.54
CA SER A 63 -12.65 31.25 17.82
C SER A 63 -12.83 31.66 19.29
N LEU A 64 -13.88 31.20 19.96
CA LEU A 64 -14.07 31.46 21.40
C LEU A 64 -13.06 30.68 22.26
N ILE A 65 -12.74 29.44 21.89
CA ILE A 65 -11.77 28.61 22.62
C ILE A 65 -10.35 29.19 22.49
N SER A 66 -9.93 29.59 21.28
CA SER A 66 -8.61 30.20 21.09
C SER A 66 -8.52 31.60 21.72
N LEU A 67 -9.58 32.41 21.66
CA LEU A 67 -9.64 33.69 22.39
C LEU A 67 -9.50 33.49 23.90
N LEU A 68 -10.18 32.49 24.47
CA LEU A 68 -10.10 32.18 25.89
C LEU A 68 -8.69 31.70 26.28
N ALA A 69 -8.03 30.88 25.46
CA ALA A 69 -6.65 30.44 25.68
C ALA A 69 -5.67 31.63 25.71
N ILE A 70 -5.77 32.55 24.73
CA ILE A 70 -4.97 33.78 24.68
C ILE A 70 -5.19 34.65 25.92
N ILE A 71 -6.45 34.87 26.32
CA ILE A 71 -6.80 35.67 27.51
C ILE A 71 -6.22 35.03 28.80
N VAL A 72 -6.38 33.71 28.96
CA VAL A 72 -5.85 32.97 30.12
C VAL A 72 -4.32 33.05 30.19
N GLN A 73 -3.63 32.94 29.05
CA GLN A 73 -2.18 33.09 28.98
C GLN A 73 -1.72 34.53 29.29
N ILE A 74 -2.41 35.55 28.76
CA ILE A 74 -2.10 36.97 29.06
C ILE A 74 -2.29 37.27 30.56
N ILE A 75 -3.39 36.80 31.16
CA ILE A 75 -3.66 36.97 32.60
C ILE A 75 -2.57 36.27 33.43
N PHE A 76 -2.16 35.05 33.06
CA PHE A 76 -1.12 34.30 33.77
C PHE A 76 0.24 35.01 33.73
N GLN A 77 0.69 35.47 32.55
CA GLN A 77 1.96 36.23 32.45
C GLN A 77 1.88 37.59 33.16
N SER A 78 0.73 38.28 33.11
CA SER A 78 0.51 39.55 33.82
C SER A 78 0.63 39.40 35.35
N ILE A 79 0.00 38.36 35.92
CA ILE A 79 0.08 38.05 37.36
C ILE A 79 1.53 37.73 37.76
N LEU A 80 2.26 36.96 36.95
CA LEU A 80 3.67 36.62 37.20
C LEU A 80 4.60 37.84 37.13
N LEU A 81 4.36 38.76 36.18
CA LEU A 81 5.13 39.98 36.00
C LEU A 81 4.92 40.97 37.16
N ALA A 82 3.66 41.13 37.60
CA ALA A 82 3.30 41.99 38.73
C ALA A 82 3.88 41.47 40.06
N ASN A 83 3.78 40.16 40.30
CA ASN A 83 4.18 39.53 41.55
C ASN A 83 5.49 38.74 41.43
N ARG A 84 6.60 39.43 41.09
CA ARG A 84 7.95 38.84 40.97
C ARG A 84 8.30 37.73 42.00
N PRO A 85 8.10 37.87 43.33
CA PRO A 85 8.48 36.82 44.30
C PRO A 85 7.68 35.51 44.19
N TYR A 86 6.51 35.49 43.54
CA TYR A 86 5.76 34.24 43.31
C TYR A 86 6.46 33.31 42.32
N SER A 87 7.29 33.83 41.41
CA SER A 87 8.06 33.01 40.46
C SER A 87 8.96 31.98 41.16
N TYR A 88 9.73 32.43 42.15
CA TYR A 88 10.61 31.59 42.97
C TYR A 88 9.83 30.58 43.80
N MET A 89 8.72 31.01 44.43
CA MET A 89 7.87 30.13 45.24
C MET A 89 7.25 29.01 44.40
N LEU A 90 6.80 29.31 43.17
CA LEU A 90 6.18 28.33 42.29
C LEU A 90 7.18 27.23 41.86
N ASN A 91 8.44 27.59 41.62
CA ASN A 91 9.50 26.67 41.22
C ASN A 91 9.72 25.54 42.26
N ASN A 92 9.63 25.86 43.55
CA ASN A 92 9.76 24.86 44.63
C ASN A 92 8.60 23.84 44.66
N TYR A 93 7.42 24.16 44.11
CA TYR A 93 6.25 23.27 44.09
C TYR A 93 6.15 22.44 42.80
N THR A 94 7.03 21.46 42.67
CA THR A 94 7.16 20.52 41.52
C THR A 94 5.89 19.77 41.09
N LYS A 95 4.81 19.77 41.89
CA LYS A 95 3.48 19.24 41.53
C LYS A 95 2.61 20.29 40.84
N ILE A 96 2.60 21.53 41.33
CA ILE A 96 1.77 22.62 40.82
C ILE A 96 2.28 23.07 39.44
N THR A 97 3.59 23.20 39.28
CA THR A 97 4.23 23.52 37.98
C THR A 97 3.93 22.47 36.92
N LYS A 98 3.90 21.17 37.27
CA LYS A 98 3.49 20.10 36.33
C LYS A 98 2.03 20.22 35.93
N ILE A 99 1.12 20.52 36.86
CA ILE A 99 -0.31 20.71 36.56
C ILE A 99 -0.52 21.92 35.65
N LEU A 100 0.10 23.07 35.95
CA LEU A 100 0.06 24.26 35.11
C LEU A 100 0.58 23.97 33.69
N ARG A 101 1.70 23.25 33.57
CA ARG A 101 2.25 22.85 32.27
C ARG A 101 1.30 21.96 31.46
N TYR A 102 0.57 21.04 32.09
CA TYR A 102 -0.48 20.26 31.41
C TYR A 102 -1.71 21.09 31.02
N CYS A 103 -2.01 22.17 31.75
CA CYS A 103 -3.01 23.16 31.33
C CYS A 103 -2.53 24.06 30.17
N GLY A 104 -1.25 24.01 29.79
CA GLY A 104 -0.64 24.86 28.77
C GLY A 104 0.04 26.12 29.32
N LEU A 105 -0.02 26.34 30.63
CA LEU A 105 0.55 27.48 31.34
C LEU A 105 2.02 27.20 31.69
N GLU A 106 2.92 27.59 30.80
CA GLU A 106 4.38 27.47 30.99
C GLU A 106 5.02 28.83 31.35
N TRP A 107 6.06 28.80 32.18
CA TRP A 107 6.80 29.98 32.65
C TRP A 107 7.92 30.33 31.66
N LEU A 108 8.03 31.61 31.29
CA LEU A 108 8.84 32.05 30.14
C LEU A 108 10.36 32.21 30.42
N ASP A 109 10.75 32.49 31.66
CA ASP A 109 12.07 33.06 32.01
C ASP A 109 13.25 32.05 32.02
N THR A 110 13.12 30.88 31.39
CA THR A 110 14.22 29.88 31.30
C THR A 110 14.60 29.48 29.87
N PHE A 111 15.40 30.37 29.26
CA PHE A 111 16.41 30.04 28.24
C PHE A 111 15.91 29.37 26.94
N SER A 112 14.84 29.88 26.32
CA SER A 112 14.56 29.60 24.88
C SER A 112 13.41 30.42 24.30
N ASP A 113 13.70 31.41 23.47
CA ASP A 113 12.69 32.20 22.74
C ASP A 113 11.81 31.31 21.83
N ILE A 114 12.40 30.23 21.32
CA ILE A 114 11.73 29.23 20.47
C ILE A 114 10.52 28.59 21.19
N ARG A 115 10.61 28.30 22.50
CA ARG A 115 9.47 27.74 23.26
C ARG A 115 8.39 28.80 23.53
N ILE A 116 8.76 30.06 23.70
CA ILE A 116 7.83 31.19 23.82
C ILE A 116 6.98 31.29 22.54
N LEU A 117 7.64 31.21 21.37
CA LEU A 117 6.98 31.16 20.07
C LEU A 117 6.05 29.94 19.98
N CYS A 118 6.54 28.72 20.25
CA CYS A 118 5.74 27.49 20.13
C CYS A 118 4.50 27.42 21.03
N VAL A 119 4.50 28.10 22.19
CA VAL A 119 3.34 28.13 23.09
C VAL A 119 2.28 29.13 22.64
N ILE A 120 2.67 30.34 22.20
CA ILE A 120 1.71 31.44 21.96
C ILE A 120 1.27 31.51 20.48
N PHE A 121 2.14 31.16 19.54
CA PHE A 121 1.87 31.22 18.10
C PHE A 121 0.66 30.38 17.64
N PRO A 122 0.43 29.14 18.14
CA PRO A 122 -0.67 28.30 17.64
C PRO A 122 -2.05 28.90 17.90
N ASP A 123 -2.29 29.43 19.11
CA ASP A 123 -3.59 30.01 19.47
C ASP A 123 -3.88 31.29 18.67
N ILE A 124 -2.86 32.14 18.47
CA ILE A 124 -2.98 33.35 17.63
C ILE A 124 -3.33 32.97 16.18
N VAL A 125 -2.63 31.99 15.60
CA VAL A 125 -2.91 31.54 14.21
C VAL A 125 -4.28 30.87 14.09
N ILE A 126 -4.70 30.07 15.07
CA ILE A 126 -6.06 29.48 15.12
C ILE A 126 -7.12 30.60 15.22
N PHE A 127 -6.91 31.62 16.06
CA PHE A 127 -7.84 32.75 16.19
C PHE A 127 -7.95 33.57 14.89
N ILE A 128 -6.83 33.91 14.24
CA ILE A 128 -6.83 34.64 12.97
C ILE A 128 -7.50 33.82 11.85
N VAL A 129 -7.18 32.53 11.72
CA VAL A 129 -7.74 31.70 10.64
C VAL A 129 -9.23 31.38 10.88
N SER A 130 -9.65 31.16 12.13
CA SER A 130 -11.07 30.95 12.45
C SER A 130 -11.91 32.21 12.27
N THR A 131 -11.42 33.40 12.65
CA THR A 131 -12.13 34.67 12.43
C THR A 131 -12.25 35.01 10.94
N ILE A 132 -11.20 34.80 10.14
CA ILE A 132 -11.27 34.96 8.67
C ILE A 132 -12.31 33.99 8.07
N CYS A 133 -12.29 32.70 8.45
CA CYS A 133 -13.29 31.72 8.03
C CYS A 133 -14.72 32.16 8.41
N PHE A 134 -14.92 32.68 9.64
CA PHE A 134 -16.21 33.14 10.13
C PHE A 134 -16.75 34.32 9.31
N VAL A 135 -15.93 35.35 9.05
CA VAL A 135 -16.30 36.53 8.26
C VAL A 135 -16.71 36.15 6.84
N ILE A 136 -15.98 35.25 6.16
CA ILE A 136 -16.31 34.84 4.80
C ILE A 136 -17.61 34.02 4.77
N ILE A 137 -17.87 33.16 5.76
CA ILE A 137 -19.16 32.46 5.90
C ILE A 137 -20.30 33.46 6.15
N GLN A 138 -20.11 34.43 7.04
CA GLN A 138 -21.11 35.45 7.36
C GLN A 138 -21.44 36.31 6.14
N TYR A 139 -20.43 36.74 5.38
CA TYR A 139 -20.60 37.46 4.11
C TYR A 139 -21.34 36.61 3.07
N SER A 140 -20.97 35.33 2.91
CA SER A 140 -21.64 34.40 2.00
C SER A 140 -23.12 34.17 2.38
N LEU A 141 -23.44 34.10 3.67
CA LEU A 141 -24.82 33.96 4.17
C LEU A 141 -25.63 35.25 4.02
N TYR A 142 -25.00 36.41 4.21
CA TYR A 142 -25.62 37.73 4.00
C TYR A 142 -25.96 37.95 2.51
N ASN A 143 -25.01 37.70 1.61
CA ASN A 143 -25.25 37.85 0.16
C ASN A 143 -26.30 36.84 -0.34
N SER A 144 -26.34 35.63 0.24
CA SER A 144 -27.39 34.62 -0.01
C SER A 144 -28.78 34.98 0.56
N ARG A 145 -28.91 36.14 1.21
CA ARG A 145 -30.15 36.70 1.76
C ARG A 145 -30.62 37.92 0.95
N SER A 146 -29.69 38.78 0.48
CA SER A 146 -30.00 39.89 -0.44
C SER A 146 -30.40 39.43 -1.84
N SER A 147 -29.89 38.30 -2.34
CA SER A 147 -30.42 37.72 -3.60
C SER A 147 -31.90 37.33 -3.51
N GLN A 148 -32.42 37.08 -2.31
CA GLN A 148 -33.79 36.60 -2.11
C GLN A 148 -34.83 37.73 -1.93
N SER A 149 -34.40 39.00 -1.87
CA SER A 149 -35.29 40.18 -1.86
C SER A 149 -35.56 40.75 -3.26
N ASN A 150 -34.68 40.52 -4.22
CA ASN A 150 -34.76 41.17 -5.54
C ASN A 150 -35.72 40.45 -6.50
N ASP A 151 -35.97 39.16 -6.29
CA ASP A 151 -36.90 38.36 -7.11
C ASP A 151 -38.39 38.74 -6.92
N PHE A 152 -38.72 39.62 -5.94
CA PHE A 152 -40.10 40.02 -5.63
C PHE A 152 -40.59 41.26 -6.43
N GLN A 153 -39.77 41.87 -7.29
CA GLN A 153 -40.15 43.04 -8.09
C GLN A 153 -40.06 42.86 -9.61
N THR A 154 -39.80 41.63 -10.10
CA THR A 154 -39.71 41.32 -11.54
C THR A 154 -40.79 40.33 -11.98
N SER A 155 -41.98 40.39 -11.37
CA SER A 155 -43.11 39.48 -11.61
C SER A 155 -44.42 40.21 -11.96
N THR A 156 -44.33 41.28 -12.74
CA THR A 156 -45.47 42.01 -13.31
C THR A 156 -45.11 42.46 -14.73
N ILE A 157 -46.08 42.42 -15.65
CA ILE A 157 -45.95 42.77 -17.08
C ILE A 157 -45.09 41.78 -17.90
N SER A 158 -45.68 40.65 -18.32
CA SER A 158 -45.86 40.30 -19.75
C SER A 158 -46.39 38.87 -19.92
N HIS A 159 -47.68 38.74 -20.26
CA HIS A 159 -48.24 37.51 -20.85
C HIS A 159 -48.51 37.76 -22.34
N THR A 160 -48.54 36.66 -23.11
CA THR A 160 -48.83 36.51 -24.56
C THR A 160 -47.68 36.80 -25.55
N THR A 161 -47.18 35.74 -26.20
CA THR A 161 -47.38 35.46 -27.64
C THR A 161 -46.84 34.06 -28.02
N ASN A 162 -47.08 33.63 -29.27
CA ASN A 162 -47.16 32.22 -29.68
C ASN A 162 -45.93 31.66 -30.44
N ILE A 163 -45.76 30.33 -30.33
CA ILE A 163 -45.35 29.36 -31.38
C ILE A 163 -44.04 29.59 -32.18
N SER A 164 -43.04 28.72 -31.96
CA SER A 164 -42.10 28.12 -32.95
C SER A 164 -41.15 27.17 -32.19
N SER A 165 -41.09 25.84 -32.39
CA SER A 165 -40.75 24.98 -33.55
C SER A 165 -39.29 24.47 -33.55
N SER A 166 -39.14 23.14 -33.73
CA SER A 166 -37.96 22.40 -34.24
C SER A 166 -36.65 22.23 -33.41
N ASN A 167 -36.33 20.95 -33.18
CA ASN A 167 -35.05 20.25 -33.45
C ASN A 167 -33.74 20.64 -32.75
N SER A 168 -33.27 19.78 -31.81
CA SER A 168 -31.84 19.58 -31.48
C SER A 168 -31.56 18.32 -30.62
N SER A 169 -32.27 17.22 -30.86
CA SER A 169 -32.38 16.05 -29.96
C SER A 169 -31.40 14.89 -30.19
N THR A 170 -30.27 15.09 -30.88
CA THR A 170 -29.36 13.99 -31.30
C THR A 170 -27.98 13.92 -30.60
N THR A 171 -27.53 14.97 -29.90
CA THR A 171 -26.15 15.02 -29.34
C THR A 171 -26.03 14.57 -27.88
N ILE A 172 -27.12 14.53 -27.12
CA ILE A 172 -27.08 14.44 -25.64
C ILE A 172 -26.94 12.99 -25.12
N ILE A 173 -27.15 11.97 -25.96
CA ILE A 173 -27.14 10.56 -25.54
C ILE A 173 -25.75 10.09 -25.06
N ASN A 174 -24.66 10.59 -25.65
CA ASN A 174 -23.31 10.10 -25.33
C ASN A 174 -22.73 10.60 -23.99
N ARG A 175 -23.15 11.78 -23.50
CA ARG A 175 -22.46 12.47 -22.37
C ARG A 175 -22.82 11.94 -20.98
N ASN A 176 -23.99 11.29 -20.82
CA ASN A 176 -24.38 10.61 -19.57
C ASN A 176 -23.48 9.41 -19.22
N ASN A 177 -22.80 8.82 -20.21
CA ASN A 177 -21.92 7.68 -20.04
C ASN A 177 -20.50 8.03 -19.55
N HIS A 178 -20.21 9.33 -19.32
CA HIS A 178 -18.92 9.83 -18.84
C HIS A 178 -18.91 10.01 -17.32
N TRP A 179 -19.86 10.79 -16.80
CA TRP A 179 -19.94 11.08 -15.35
C TRP A 179 -20.27 9.86 -14.50
N SER A 180 -21.05 8.92 -15.03
CA SER A 180 -21.29 7.61 -14.41
C SER A 180 -20.00 6.80 -14.25
N ARG A 181 -19.12 6.79 -15.27
CA ARG A 181 -17.79 6.17 -15.22
C ARG A 181 -16.87 6.89 -14.22
N LEU A 182 -16.78 8.22 -14.27
CA LEU A 182 -15.96 8.99 -13.33
C LEU A 182 -16.37 8.77 -11.86
N LEU A 183 -17.68 8.71 -11.55
CA LEU A 183 -18.14 8.41 -10.19
C LEU A 183 -17.78 6.98 -9.74
N SER A 184 -17.76 5.99 -10.64
CA SER A 184 -17.23 4.66 -10.30
C SER A 184 -15.71 4.69 -10.07
N GLU A 185 -14.92 5.34 -10.92
CA GLU A 185 -13.46 5.43 -10.75
C GLU A 185 -13.08 6.12 -9.44
N VAL A 186 -13.67 7.27 -9.12
CA VAL A 186 -13.44 7.99 -7.84
C VAL A 186 -13.77 7.10 -6.63
N ARG A 187 -14.80 6.25 -6.72
CA ARG A 187 -15.12 5.26 -5.68
C ARG A 187 -14.04 4.20 -5.56
N HIS A 188 -13.50 3.67 -6.66
CA HIS A 188 -12.43 2.67 -6.63
C HIS A 188 -11.10 3.25 -6.12
N ILE A 189 -10.73 4.46 -6.54
CA ILE A 189 -9.56 5.20 -6.04
C ILE A 189 -9.67 5.44 -4.53
N ARG A 190 -10.83 5.89 -4.04
CA ARG A 190 -11.07 6.07 -2.59
C ARG A 190 -10.89 4.77 -1.80
N LEU A 191 -11.39 3.65 -2.32
CA LEU A 191 -11.27 2.33 -1.68
C LEU A 191 -9.81 1.86 -1.61
N PHE A 192 -9.03 2.13 -2.66
CA PHE A 192 -7.59 1.84 -2.70
C PHE A 192 -6.81 2.67 -1.67
N ILE A 193 -7.15 3.96 -1.51
CA ILE A 193 -6.57 4.84 -0.48
C ILE A 193 -6.96 4.38 0.93
N GLU A 194 -8.24 4.06 1.18
CA GLU A 194 -8.69 3.52 2.47
C GLU A 194 -7.96 2.19 2.82
N PHE A 195 -7.69 1.33 1.83
CA PHE A 195 -6.90 0.10 2.00
C PHE A 195 -5.41 0.35 2.30
N ILE A 196 -4.75 1.28 1.60
CA ILE A 196 -3.35 1.65 1.86
C ILE A 196 -3.19 2.20 3.28
N ILE A 197 -4.10 3.06 3.74
CA ILE A 197 -4.06 3.64 5.09
C ILE A 197 -4.19 2.55 6.16
N VAL A 198 -5.09 1.58 5.99
CA VAL A 198 -5.24 0.45 6.94
C VAL A 198 -4.03 -0.49 6.91
N GLY A 199 -3.39 -0.70 5.75
CA GLY A 199 -2.11 -1.41 5.67
C GLY A 199 -0.99 -0.68 6.40
N PHE A 200 -0.86 0.64 6.21
CA PHE A 200 0.16 1.44 6.86
C PHE A 200 0.02 1.44 8.39
N THR A 201 -1.19 1.68 8.92
CA THR A 201 -1.43 1.68 10.38
C THR A 201 -1.23 0.30 11.00
N ALA A 202 -1.53 -0.77 10.27
CA ALA A 202 -1.22 -2.13 10.70
C ALA A 202 0.30 -2.39 10.83
N PHE A 203 1.11 -1.88 9.90
CA PHE A 203 2.55 -2.14 9.89
C PHE A 203 3.35 -1.26 10.86
N VAL A 204 3.00 0.02 11.05
CA VAL A 204 3.82 1.01 11.79
C VAL A 204 4.24 0.55 13.19
N LYS A 205 3.40 -0.19 13.91
CA LYS A 205 3.75 -0.77 15.20
C LYS A 205 3.01 -2.09 15.45
N PRO A 206 3.68 -3.26 15.38
CA PRO A 206 3.07 -4.53 15.77
C PRO A 206 2.63 -4.47 17.23
N SER A 207 1.32 -4.64 17.44
CA SER A 207 0.68 -4.63 18.75
C SER A 207 -0.68 -5.33 18.69
N LEU A 208 -1.22 -5.76 19.83
CA LEU A 208 -2.51 -6.47 19.88
C LEU A 208 -3.66 -5.61 19.31
N ILE A 209 -3.66 -4.29 19.56
CA ILE A 209 -4.68 -3.39 18.99
C ILE A 209 -4.52 -3.23 17.47
N ASN A 210 -3.30 -3.13 16.96
CA ASN A 210 -3.04 -3.04 15.51
C ASN A 210 -3.20 -4.38 14.79
N SER A 211 -3.23 -5.51 15.52
CA SER A 211 -3.46 -6.83 14.94
C SER A 211 -4.83 -6.92 14.26
N ILE A 212 -5.82 -6.16 14.74
CA ILE A 212 -7.16 -6.05 14.15
C ILE A 212 -7.07 -5.40 12.76
N TYR A 213 -6.34 -4.29 12.62
CA TYR A 213 -6.11 -3.63 11.33
C TYR A 213 -5.30 -4.52 10.37
N PHE A 214 -4.29 -5.24 10.88
CA PHE A 214 -3.50 -6.20 10.12
C PHE A 214 -4.32 -7.37 9.57
N ILE A 215 -5.16 -7.99 10.41
CA ILE A 215 -6.05 -9.09 10.01
C ILE A 215 -7.10 -8.58 9.01
N LEU A 216 -7.67 -7.39 9.23
CA LEU A 216 -8.61 -6.77 8.28
C LEU A 216 -7.95 -6.48 6.93
N PHE A 217 -6.72 -5.94 6.91
CA PHE A 217 -5.92 -5.76 5.70
C PHE A 217 -5.70 -7.09 4.96
N LEU A 218 -5.28 -8.15 5.66
CA LEU A 218 -5.08 -9.47 5.06
C LEU A 218 -6.38 -10.08 4.50
N ILE A 219 -7.52 -9.91 5.19
CA ILE A 219 -8.83 -10.39 4.72
C ILE A 219 -9.29 -9.61 3.48
N ILE A 220 -9.19 -8.28 3.49
CA ILE A 220 -9.59 -7.43 2.35
C ILE A 220 -8.74 -7.76 1.11
N ALA A 221 -7.42 -7.90 1.28
CA ALA A 221 -6.50 -8.26 0.22
C ALA A 221 -6.77 -9.68 -0.34
N PHE A 222 -7.08 -10.64 0.52
CA PHE A 222 -7.45 -11.99 0.11
C PHE A 222 -8.81 -12.04 -0.59
N MET A 223 -9.83 -11.29 -0.12
CA MET A 223 -11.11 -11.18 -0.81
C MET A 223 -10.99 -10.52 -2.19
N TRP A 224 -10.15 -9.48 -2.32
CA TRP A 224 -9.80 -8.86 -3.60
C TRP A 224 -9.13 -9.87 -4.55
N SER A 225 -8.19 -10.66 -4.02
CA SER A 225 -7.49 -11.72 -4.75
C SER A 225 -8.42 -12.85 -5.19
N LEU A 226 -9.47 -13.17 -4.42
CA LEU A 226 -10.53 -14.09 -4.84
C LEU A 226 -11.51 -13.49 -5.87
N SER A 227 -11.27 -12.26 -6.35
CA SER A 227 -12.17 -11.48 -7.20
C SER A 227 -13.62 -11.43 -6.66
N VAL A 228 -13.79 -11.42 -5.34
CA VAL A 228 -15.13 -11.33 -4.72
C VAL A 228 -15.61 -9.89 -4.83
N GLU A 229 -16.79 -9.69 -5.42
CA GLU A 229 -17.33 -8.35 -5.62
C GLU A 229 -17.62 -7.63 -4.29
N PHE A 230 -17.25 -6.36 -4.24
CA PHE A 230 -17.38 -5.49 -3.05
C PHE A 230 -18.82 -4.99 -2.84
N GLY A 231 -19.78 -5.90 -2.85
CA GLY A 231 -21.19 -5.64 -2.52
C GLY A 231 -21.43 -5.41 -1.03
N ARG A 232 -22.63 -5.75 -0.54
CA ARG A 232 -23.09 -5.50 0.85
C ARG A 232 -22.08 -5.94 1.95
N LYS A 233 -21.30 -6.99 1.70
CA LYS A 233 -20.23 -7.48 2.60
C LYS A 233 -19.13 -6.44 2.86
N PHE A 234 -18.75 -5.64 1.87
CA PHE A 234 -17.73 -4.59 2.07
C PHE A 234 -18.27 -3.43 2.92
N ALA A 235 -19.55 -3.07 2.76
CA ALA A 235 -20.18 -2.06 3.62
C ALA A 235 -20.19 -2.49 5.10
N LEU A 236 -20.38 -3.79 5.37
CA LEU A 236 -20.26 -4.35 6.73
C LEU A 236 -18.81 -4.30 7.27
N ILE A 237 -17.81 -4.64 6.44
CA ILE A 237 -16.38 -4.52 6.82
C ILE A 237 -16.01 -3.05 7.11
N ARG A 238 -16.52 -2.10 6.33
CA ARG A 238 -16.30 -0.67 6.52
C ARG A 238 -17.01 -0.13 7.77
N ALA A 239 -18.23 -0.59 8.05
CA ALA A 239 -18.92 -0.29 9.31
C ALA A 239 -18.18 -0.89 10.51
N LEU A 240 -17.59 -2.09 10.37
CA LEU A 240 -16.71 -2.69 11.38
C LEU A 240 -15.44 -1.86 11.59
N LEU A 241 -14.76 -1.38 10.53
CA LEU A 241 -13.57 -0.52 10.66
C LEU A 241 -13.88 0.76 11.46
N VAL A 242 -14.95 1.48 11.11
CA VAL A 242 -15.39 2.67 11.85
C VAL A 242 -15.75 2.32 13.30
N LYS A 243 -16.40 1.17 13.52
CA LYS A 243 -16.75 0.68 14.87
C LYS A 243 -15.51 0.20 15.65
N VAL A 244 -14.44 -0.25 15.00
CA VAL A 244 -13.15 -0.61 15.61
C VAL A 244 -12.36 0.65 15.99
N GLN A 245 -12.36 1.70 15.16
CA GLN A 245 -11.78 3.00 15.52
C GLN A 245 -12.53 3.64 16.70
N SER A 246 -13.87 3.52 16.73
CA SER A 246 -14.71 3.87 17.90
C SER A 246 -14.46 2.97 19.12
N ASN A 247 -14.17 1.69 18.91
CA ASN A 247 -13.86 0.78 20.02
C ASN A 247 -12.45 1.03 20.60
N ALA A 248 -11.47 1.44 19.79
CA ALA A 248 -10.14 1.82 20.27
C ALA A 248 -10.20 3.02 21.24
N THR A 249 -11.02 4.04 20.93
CA THR A 249 -11.24 5.16 21.84
C THR A 249 -12.10 4.79 23.05
N THR A 250 -13.03 3.82 22.94
CA THR A 250 -13.76 3.33 24.13
C THR A 250 -12.97 2.38 25.03
N ILE A 251 -11.94 1.67 24.57
CA ILE A 251 -11.06 0.91 25.48
C ILE A 251 -10.39 1.85 26.49
N GLN A 252 -10.04 3.07 26.07
CA GLN A 252 -9.50 4.10 26.96
C GLN A 252 -10.55 4.74 27.88
N SER A 253 -11.85 4.61 27.58
CA SER A 253 -12.97 5.05 28.45
C SER A 253 -13.64 3.92 29.25
N ILE A 254 -13.36 2.64 28.98
CA ILE A 254 -13.92 1.50 29.71
C ILE A 254 -13.41 1.45 31.17
N LYS A 255 -12.21 1.96 31.46
CA LYS A 255 -11.75 2.21 32.85
C LYS A 255 -12.56 3.33 33.57
N ARG A 256 -13.44 4.04 32.86
CA ARG A 256 -14.36 5.08 33.37
C ARG A 256 -15.83 4.70 33.13
N ARG A 257 -16.16 3.40 32.99
CA ARG A 257 -17.52 2.92 32.65
C ARG A 257 -18.20 2.10 33.76
N SER A 258 -17.91 2.41 35.01
CA SER A 258 -18.53 1.81 36.21
C SER A 258 -19.55 2.71 36.93
N LEU A 259 -19.75 3.95 36.47
CA LEU A 259 -20.40 5.00 37.28
C LEU A 259 -21.60 5.74 36.63
N ILE A 260 -21.99 5.41 35.40
CA ILE A 260 -23.15 6.05 34.73
C ILE A 260 -24.02 4.97 34.07
N ASN A 261 -24.85 4.32 34.88
CA ASN A 261 -25.90 3.38 34.48
C ASN A 261 -27.29 3.96 34.87
N THR A 262 -27.73 5.01 34.19
CA THR A 262 -29.11 5.54 34.25
C THR A 262 -29.39 6.45 33.04
N VAL A 263 -30.66 6.80 32.85
CA VAL A 263 -31.19 7.73 31.81
C VAL A 263 -31.18 7.19 30.38
N GLU A 264 -32.12 6.25 30.21
CA GLU A 264 -33.17 6.28 29.18
C GLU A 264 -32.90 5.79 27.74
N ARG A 265 -33.94 5.13 27.22
CA ARG A 265 -34.06 4.41 25.95
C ARG A 265 -35.22 5.04 25.17
N ARG A 266 -35.00 5.47 23.93
CA ARG A 266 -36.11 5.70 23.00
C ARG A 266 -35.70 5.39 21.56
N ASN A 267 -36.60 4.71 20.84
CA ASN A 267 -36.36 4.19 19.49
C ASN A 267 -37.01 5.12 18.45
N THR A 268 -36.44 5.16 17.25
CA THR A 268 -37.22 5.04 16.01
C THR A 268 -36.49 4.13 15.03
N PHE A 269 -37.25 3.41 14.23
CA PHE A 269 -36.79 2.46 13.22
C PHE A 269 -37.49 2.81 11.92
N GLU A 270 -36.76 2.98 10.83
CA GLU A 270 -37.36 3.02 9.50
C GLU A 270 -36.38 2.58 8.41
N GLN A 271 -36.90 1.89 7.40
CA GLN A 271 -36.12 1.15 6.41
C GLN A 271 -36.99 0.87 5.19
N TYR A 272 -36.72 1.49 4.03
CA TYR A 272 -36.71 0.81 2.71
C TYR A 272 -36.00 1.67 1.62
N SER A 273 -36.27 1.44 0.32
CA SER A 273 -35.25 1.54 -0.74
C SER A 273 -35.65 2.23 -2.06
N SER A 274 -34.68 2.25 -3.00
CA SER A 274 -34.80 2.25 -4.48
C SER A 274 -34.65 3.59 -5.25
N SER A 275 -33.81 3.53 -6.31
CA SER A 275 -33.82 4.26 -7.61
C SER A 275 -34.74 5.48 -7.84
N SER A 276 -34.31 6.58 -8.49
CA SER A 276 -33.96 6.63 -9.94
C SER A 276 -33.19 7.91 -10.39
N GLN A 277 -32.93 8.02 -11.71
CA GLN A 277 -32.32 9.15 -12.46
C GLN A 277 -33.41 10.02 -13.16
N CYS A 278 -33.24 11.15 -13.89
CA CYS A 278 -32.17 12.05 -14.44
C CYS A 278 -32.88 13.39 -14.89
N ARG A 279 -32.40 14.43 -15.61
CA ARG A 279 -31.12 15.02 -16.12
C ARG A 279 -31.44 16.39 -16.79
N TRP A 280 -30.82 17.52 -16.38
CA TRP A 280 -30.91 18.81 -17.12
C TRP A 280 -29.56 19.51 -17.36
N SER A 281 -29.46 20.07 -18.58
CA SER A 281 -28.61 21.16 -19.14
C SER A 281 -27.09 21.23 -18.88
N LEU A 282 -26.38 21.87 -19.83
CA LEU A 282 -24.92 21.86 -19.97
C LEU A 282 -24.38 23.18 -20.53
N GLU A 283 -23.19 23.58 -20.05
CA GLU A 283 -22.21 24.38 -20.78
C GLU A 283 -21.01 23.46 -21.13
N GLN A 284 -20.11 23.85 -22.04
CA GLN A 284 -19.07 22.95 -22.55
C GLN A 284 -17.71 23.62 -22.80
N SER A 285 -16.79 23.50 -21.85
CA SER A 285 -15.35 23.71 -22.06
C SER A 285 -14.60 22.39 -22.28
N ASN A 286 -13.38 22.46 -22.83
CA ASN A 286 -12.67 21.34 -23.43
C ASN A 286 -11.21 21.24 -22.91
N ASP A 287 -11.02 20.58 -21.77
CA ASP A 287 -9.71 20.32 -21.16
C ASP A 287 -9.56 18.84 -20.80
N GLN A 288 -8.90 18.05 -21.65
CA GLN A 288 -8.43 16.71 -21.27
C GLN A 288 -7.17 16.84 -20.43
N THR A 289 -7.23 16.38 -19.18
CA THR A 289 -6.11 16.50 -18.25
C THR A 289 -5.21 15.27 -18.26
N TRP A 290 -3.89 15.49 -18.10
CA TRP A 290 -2.85 14.46 -18.05
C TRP A 290 -3.13 13.30 -17.06
N GLN A 291 -3.98 13.54 -16.05
CA GLN A 291 -4.36 12.54 -15.05
C GLN A 291 -5.10 11.34 -15.67
N GLU A 292 -5.99 11.56 -16.64
CA GLU A 292 -6.71 10.46 -17.30
C GLU A 292 -5.76 9.58 -18.13
N GLN A 293 -4.75 10.18 -18.77
CA GLN A 293 -3.71 9.47 -19.52
C GLN A 293 -2.84 8.62 -18.58
N ILE A 294 -2.42 9.17 -17.44
CA ILE A 294 -1.66 8.44 -16.41
C ILE A 294 -2.48 7.25 -15.88
N ILE A 295 -3.76 7.45 -15.58
CA ILE A 295 -4.67 6.39 -15.11
C ILE A 295 -4.81 5.27 -16.15
N PHE A 296 -4.99 5.62 -17.44
CA PHE A 296 -5.06 4.64 -18.53
C PHE A 296 -3.74 3.85 -18.70
N ILE A 297 -2.58 4.52 -18.61
CA ILE A 297 -1.26 3.88 -18.66
C ILE A 297 -1.08 2.93 -17.47
N VAL A 298 -1.45 3.36 -16.25
CA VAL A 298 -1.38 2.52 -15.04
C VAL A 298 -2.28 1.29 -15.16
N TYR A 299 -3.54 1.44 -15.61
CA TYR A 299 -4.42 0.29 -15.85
C TYR A 299 -3.87 -0.64 -16.95
N SER A 300 -3.26 -0.09 -18.00
CA SER A 300 -2.63 -0.90 -19.06
C SER A 300 -1.44 -1.71 -18.52
N ILE A 301 -0.57 -1.09 -17.71
CA ILE A 301 0.57 -1.75 -17.06
C ILE A 301 0.08 -2.81 -16.06
N LEU A 302 -0.93 -2.50 -15.25
CA LEU A 302 -1.56 -3.47 -14.33
C LEU A 302 -2.18 -4.65 -15.06
N GLY A 303 -2.80 -4.44 -16.23
CA GLY A 303 -3.32 -5.51 -17.08
C GLY A 303 -2.22 -6.41 -17.68
N VAL A 304 -1.05 -5.86 -18.02
CA VAL A 304 0.12 -6.64 -18.44
C VAL A 304 0.72 -7.41 -17.25
N LEU A 305 0.82 -6.79 -16.08
CA LEU A 305 1.27 -7.42 -14.83
C LEU A 305 0.33 -8.54 -14.38
N GLU A 306 -0.99 -8.39 -14.52
CA GLU A 306 -1.96 -9.45 -14.21
C GLU A 306 -1.81 -10.63 -15.18
N ARG A 307 -1.58 -10.38 -16.49
CA ARG A 307 -1.35 -11.44 -17.50
C ARG A 307 -0.05 -12.22 -17.29
N GLN A 308 1.03 -11.55 -16.87
CA GLN A 308 2.34 -12.17 -16.60
C GLN A 308 2.56 -12.49 -15.11
N SER A 309 1.52 -12.45 -14.26
CA SER A 309 1.71 -12.48 -12.81
C SER A 309 2.37 -13.76 -12.32
N TYR A 310 2.17 -14.89 -13.00
CA TYR A 310 2.80 -16.18 -12.67
C TYR A 310 4.34 -16.09 -12.65
N PHE A 311 4.95 -15.41 -13.62
CA PHE A 311 6.39 -15.19 -13.72
C PHE A 311 6.90 -14.36 -12.54
N LEU A 312 6.17 -13.27 -12.25
CA LEU A 312 6.51 -12.32 -11.19
C LEU A 312 6.32 -12.93 -9.79
N SER A 313 5.34 -13.82 -9.62
CA SER A 313 5.11 -14.62 -8.42
C SER A 313 6.22 -15.65 -8.18
N LEU A 314 6.70 -16.33 -9.23
CA LEU A 314 7.84 -17.25 -9.13
C LEU A 314 9.14 -16.51 -8.73
N ILE A 315 9.38 -15.31 -9.27
CA ILE A 315 10.47 -14.44 -8.80
C ILE A 315 10.23 -14.00 -7.35
N ALA A 316 9.01 -13.65 -6.96
CA ALA A 316 8.71 -13.20 -5.60
C ALA A 316 8.90 -14.31 -4.54
N MET A 317 8.60 -15.59 -4.86
CA MET A 317 8.91 -16.73 -3.99
C MET A 317 10.42 -16.87 -3.77
N LEU A 318 11.18 -16.86 -4.86
CA LEU A 318 12.64 -16.96 -4.84
C LEU A 318 13.26 -15.77 -4.09
N ALA A 319 12.81 -14.55 -4.36
CA ALA A 319 13.31 -13.33 -3.71
C ALA A 319 13.01 -13.35 -2.20
N TRP A 320 11.79 -13.71 -1.79
CA TRP A 320 11.44 -13.91 -0.37
C TRP A 320 12.37 -14.92 0.28
N SER A 321 12.64 -16.05 -0.38
CA SER A 321 13.50 -17.10 0.19
C SER A 321 14.95 -16.65 0.43
N ILE A 322 15.49 -15.81 -0.45
CA ILE A 322 16.87 -15.28 -0.35
C ILE A 322 16.95 -14.13 0.65
N THR A 323 16.01 -13.17 0.64
CA THR A 323 16.05 -12.03 1.57
C THR A 323 15.73 -12.43 3.01
N PHE A 324 15.01 -13.53 3.21
CA PHE A 324 14.68 -14.07 4.53
C PHE A 324 15.08 -15.55 4.58
N HIS A 325 16.39 -15.83 4.66
CA HIS A 325 16.89 -17.19 4.82
C HIS A 325 16.30 -17.86 6.06
N SER A 326 15.56 -18.96 5.88
CA SER A 326 14.97 -19.76 6.97
C SER A 326 14.43 -21.10 6.45
N LEU A 327 14.20 -22.06 7.35
CA LEU A 327 13.61 -23.36 6.98
C LEU A 327 12.17 -23.22 6.46
N LEU A 328 11.40 -22.25 6.96
CA LEU A 328 10.06 -21.95 6.44
C LEU A 328 10.08 -21.36 5.02
N THR A 329 11.12 -20.60 4.65
CA THR A 329 11.22 -19.99 3.32
C THR A 329 11.97 -20.85 2.30
N LEU A 330 12.71 -21.87 2.74
CA LEU A 330 13.18 -22.99 1.90
C LEU A 330 12.01 -23.63 1.12
N VAL A 331 10.82 -23.72 1.72
CA VAL A 331 9.61 -24.22 1.04
C VAL A 331 9.26 -23.38 -0.20
N TYR A 332 9.47 -22.06 -0.17
CA TYR A 332 9.27 -21.20 -1.34
C TYR A 332 10.40 -21.35 -2.38
N LEU A 333 11.64 -21.55 -1.95
CA LEU A 333 12.74 -21.85 -2.88
C LEU A 333 12.43 -23.14 -3.66
N LEU A 334 12.16 -24.23 -2.94
CA LEU A 334 11.85 -25.54 -3.53
C LEU A 334 10.59 -25.50 -4.40
N LEU A 335 9.54 -24.78 -3.98
CA LEU A 335 8.32 -24.63 -4.78
C LEU A 335 8.58 -23.84 -6.06
N ALA A 336 9.38 -22.76 -6.02
CA ALA A 336 9.76 -22.03 -7.22
C ALA A 336 10.58 -22.92 -8.17
N CYS A 337 11.60 -23.63 -7.67
CA CYS A 337 12.41 -24.56 -8.45
C CYS A 337 11.56 -25.67 -9.11
N LEU A 338 10.61 -26.25 -8.37
CA LEU A 338 9.72 -27.30 -8.86
C LEU A 338 8.70 -26.76 -9.88
N LEU A 339 8.17 -25.55 -9.70
CA LEU A 339 7.29 -24.92 -10.69
C LEU A 339 8.03 -24.51 -11.96
N TRP A 340 9.35 -24.27 -11.89
CA TRP A 340 10.18 -23.96 -13.05
C TRP A 340 10.58 -25.17 -13.90
N ILE A 341 10.77 -26.36 -13.32
CA ILE A 341 11.14 -27.57 -14.07
C ILE A 341 9.95 -28.23 -14.78
N LEU A 342 8.71 -27.89 -14.40
CA LEU A 342 7.50 -28.38 -15.04
C LEU A 342 7.26 -27.69 -16.39
N SER A 343 7.09 -28.49 -17.46
CA SER A 343 6.85 -28.00 -18.83
C SER A 343 5.71 -26.98 -18.92
N ASP A 344 4.59 -27.27 -18.24
CA ASP A 344 3.39 -26.43 -18.14
C ASP A 344 3.49 -25.40 -16.98
N SER A 345 4.64 -24.74 -16.78
CA SER A 345 4.96 -23.94 -15.58
C SER A 345 3.87 -22.91 -15.20
N ARG A 346 3.32 -22.15 -16.16
CA ARG A 346 2.18 -21.23 -15.95
C ARG A 346 0.95 -21.93 -15.36
N LYS A 347 0.54 -23.05 -15.95
CA LYS A 347 -0.67 -23.82 -15.60
C LYS A 347 -0.55 -24.43 -14.20
N TRP A 348 0.63 -24.94 -13.85
CA TRP A 348 0.92 -25.44 -12.51
C TRP A 348 1.04 -24.32 -11.48
N CYS A 349 1.70 -23.20 -11.80
CA CYS A 349 1.78 -22.03 -10.91
C CYS A 349 0.38 -21.48 -10.58
N LEU A 350 -0.47 -21.28 -11.60
CA LEU A 350 -1.86 -20.84 -11.41
C LEU A 350 -2.68 -21.85 -10.60
N ARG A 351 -2.53 -23.16 -10.85
CA ARG A 351 -3.18 -24.23 -10.05
C ARG A 351 -2.72 -24.24 -8.59
N MET A 352 -1.44 -23.95 -8.32
CA MET A 352 -0.86 -23.93 -6.96
C MET A 352 -1.10 -22.61 -6.21
N SER A 353 -1.61 -21.58 -6.89
CA SER A 353 -1.84 -20.23 -6.34
C SER A 353 -2.60 -20.13 -5.02
N PRO A 354 -3.69 -20.88 -4.72
CA PRO A 354 -4.33 -20.81 -3.40
C PRO A 354 -3.40 -21.28 -2.29
N PHE A 355 -2.66 -22.39 -2.49
CA PHE A 355 -1.82 -22.99 -1.45
C PHE A 355 -0.66 -22.06 -1.05
N PHE A 356 0.08 -21.53 -2.03
CA PHE A 356 1.21 -20.65 -1.72
C PHE A 356 0.77 -19.27 -1.16
N THR A 357 -0.43 -18.80 -1.52
CA THR A 357 -1.02 -17.56 -0.99
C THR A 357 -1.50 -17.73 0.45
N ILE A 358 -2.08 -18.88 0.80
CA ILE A 358 -2.48 -19.24 2.18
C ILE A 358 -1.22 -19.40 3.04
N TYR A 359 -0.20 -20.12 2.55
CA TYR A 359 1.08 -20.28 3.26
C TYR A 359 1.73 -18.92 3.55
N GLY A 360 1.75 -18.00 2.59
CA GLY A 360 2.24 -16.62 2.79
C GLY A 360 1.36 -15.77 3.70
N GLY A 361 0.10 -16.17 3.92
CA GLY A 361 -0.74 -15.66 5.01
C GLY A 361 -0.23 -16.09 6.37
N ILE A 362 0.01 -17.39 6.55
CA ILE A 362 0.52 -17.96 7.80
C ILE A 362 1.90 -17.37 8.13
N LEU A 363 2.82 -17.28 7.15
CA LEU A 363 4.14 -16.68 7.36
C LEU A 363 4.10 -15.19 7.71
N LEU A 364 3.16 -14.41 7.15
CA LEU A 364 2.97 -13.01 7.56
C LEU A 364 2.38 -12.88 8.96
N ILE A 365 1.46 -13.75 9.35
CA ILE A 365 0.87 -13.76 10.70
C ILE A 365 1.94 -14.15 11.73
N LEU A 366 2.76 -15.17 11.45
CA LEU A 366 3.92 -15.54 12.27
C LEU A 366 4.91 -14.38 12.42
N GLN A 367 5.27 -13.69 11.32
CA GLN A 367 6.16 -12.51 11.38
C GLN A 367 5.55 -11.37 12.20
N TYR A 368 4.23 -11.14 12.10
CA TYR A 368 3.54 -10.09 12.85
C TYR A 368 3.53 -10.39 14.36
N ILE A 369 3.25 -11.64 14.74
CA ILE A 369 3.30 -12.10 16.14
C ILE A 369 4.73 -12.02 16.68
N SER A 370 5.73 -12.40 15.88
CA SER A 370 7.17 -12.27 16.22
C SER A 370 7.59 -10.80 16.43
N GLY A 371 6.86 -9.85 15.84
CA GLY A 371 7.07 -8.41 16.04
C GLY A 371 6.51 -7.87 17.37
N PHE A 372 5.75 -8.66 18.15
CA PHE A 372 5.28 -8.21 19.45
C PHE A 372 6.43 -8.11 20.45
N ARG A 373 6.65 -6.89 20.98
CA ARG A 373 7.53 -6.62 22.15
C ARG A 373 6.94 -7.14 23.47
N ILE A 374 6.44 -8.38 23.48
CA ILE A 374 6.16 -9.13 24.71
C ILE A 374 7.50 -9.72 25.14
N SER A 375 7.86 -9.57 26.41
CA SER A 375 9.21 -9.87 26.92
C SER A 375 9.58 -11.35 26.82
N PHE A 376 10.18 -11.77 25.70
CA PHE A 376 10.87 -13.06 25.61
C PHE A 376 12.02 -13.17 26.63
N ASN A 377 12.52 -12.05 27.15
CA ASN A 377 13.37 -11.96 28.36
C ASN A 377 12.77 -12.62 29.62
N GLN A 378 11.50 -13.05 29.61
CA GLN A 378 10.86 -13.82 30.68
C GLN A 378 10.56 -15.29 30.29
N LEU A 379 10.63 -15.65 29.01
CA LEU A 379 10.53 -17.05 28.57
C LEU A 379 11.91 -17.70 28.69
N ASN A 380 12.21 -18.19 29.88
CA ASN A 380 13.51 -18.74 30.30
C ASN A 380 13.82 -20.12 29.68
N PHE A 381 13.39 -20.36 28.44
CA PHE A 381 13.69 -21.57 27.67
C PHE A 381 15.08 -21.45 27.06
N ALA A 382 16.00 -22.30 27.48
CA ALA A 382 17.37 -22.40 26.97
C ALA A 382 17.43 -23.03 25.56
N TYR A 383 16.71 -22.45 24.60
CA TYR A 383 16.79 -22.80 23.18
C TYR A 383 17.59 -21.71 22.47
N ASP A 384 18.68 -22.09 21.78
CA ASP A 384 19.60 -21.13 21.20
C ASP A 384 18.88 -20.20 20.21
N ARG A 385 19.05 -18.89 20.42
CA ARG A 385 18.54 -17.79 19.60
C ARG A 385 18.80 -18.03 18.10
N ARG A 386 19.99 -18.54 17.76
CA ARG A 386 20.37 -18.88 16.36
C ARG A 386 19.43 -19.89 15.73
N THR A 387 19.02 -20.90 16.48
CA THR A 387 18.13 -21.96 15.96
C THR A 387 16.69 -21.47 15.76
N MET A 388 16.21 -20.53 16.58
CA MET A 388 14.91 -19.87 16.36
C MET A 388 14.93 -18.95 15.14
N GLU A 389 16.03 -18.22 14.93
CA GLU A 389 16.25 -17.41 13.73
C GLU A 389 16.31 -18.29 12.46
N GLN A 390 17.02 -19.43 12.49
CA GLN A 390 17.06 -20.43 11.40
C GLN A 390 15.69 -21.05 11.08
N ILE A 391 14.84 -21.26 12.08
CA ILE A 391 13.44 -21.71 11.89
C ILE A 391 12.61 -20.64 11.16
N GLY A 392 13.01 -19.37 11.23
CA GLY A 392 12.38 -18.23 10.56
C GLY A 392 11.68 -17.24 11.49
N ILE A 393 11.82 -17.43 12.80
CA ILE A 393 11.34 -16.51 13.84
C ILE A 393 12.50 -15.56 14.15
N ARG A 394 12.71 -14.58 13.27
CA ARG A 394 13.77 -13.58 13.43
C ARG A 394 13.34 -12.50 14.42
N ILE A 395 13.99 -12.48 15.58
CA ILE A 395 13.73 -11.55 16.69
C ILE A 395 14.88 -10.53 16.73
N ASP A 396 14.86 -9.50 15.87
CA ASP A 396 15.83 -8.41 15.95
C ASP A 396 15.43 -7.41 17.04
N ASP A 397 16.18 -7.31 18.14
CA ASP A 397 15.89 -6.33 19.21
C ASP A 397 16.07 -4.87 18.74
N PHE A 398 16.95 -4.68 17.74
CA PHE A 398 17.49 -3.38 17.32
C PHE A 398 16.86 -2.81 16.04
N GLN A 399 16.28 -3.64 15.15
CA GLN A 399 15.65 -3.16 13.92
C GLN A 399 14.13 -2.99 14.09
N PRO A 400 13.51 -1.98 13.45
CA PRO A 400 12.06 -1.85 13.45
C PRO A 400 11.43 -2.96 12.59
N ALA A 401 10.69 -3.88 13.23
CA ALA A 401 9.98 -5.00 12.60
C ALA A 401 9.02 -4.62 11.45
N PHE A 402 8.73 -3.33 11.28
CA PHE A 402 8.10 -2.73 10.10
C PHE A 402 8.78 -3.12 8.77
N ILE A 403 10.11 -3.03 8.68
CA ILE A 403 10.85 -3.25 7.42
C ILE A 403 10.67 -4.68 6.88
N PRO A 404 10.98 -5.76 7.64
CA PRO A 404 10.80 -7.12 7.14
C PRO A 404 9.33 -7.47 6.89
N LEU A 405 8.38 -6.91 7.67
CA LEU A 405 6.95 -7.13 7.48
C LEU A 405 6.44 -6.50 6.18
N LEU A 406 6.84 -5.26 5.88
CA LEU A 406 6.48 -4.55 4.66
C LEU A 406 7.04 -5.27 3.42
N LEU A 407 8.30 -5.68 3.45
CA LEU A 407 8.92 -6.39 2.32
C LEU A 407 8.27 -7.76 2.06
N LYS A 408 7.94 -8.53 3.11
CA LYS A 408 7.14 -9.78 2.98
C LYS A 408 5.73 -9.50 2.44
N SER A 409 5.10 -8.39 2.83
CA SER A 409 3.80 -7.98 2.30
C SER A 409 3.87 -7.55 0.82
N PHE A 410 4.98 -6.95 0.39
CA PHE A 410 5.23 -6.60 -1.02
C PHE A 410 5.34 -7.86 -1.89
N TYR A 411 6.16 -8.85 -1.49
CA TYR A 411 6.23 -10.13 -2.22
C TYR A 411 4.87 -10.84 -2.29
N LYS A 412 4.09 -10.82 -1.21
CA LYS A 412 2.74 -11.39 -1.19
C LYS A 412 1.75 -10.71 -2.15
N MET A 413 1.97 -9.45 -2.53
CA MET A 413 1.14 -8.77 -3.53
C MET A 413 1.09 -9.54 -4.86
N PHE A 414 2.23 -10.11 -5.28
CA PHE A 414 2.31 -10.91 -6.50
C PHE A 414 1.58 -12.25 -6.37
N PHE A 415 1.57 -12.85 -5.17
CA PHE A 415 0.79 -14.06 -4.91
C PHE A 415 -0.72 -13.79 -5.01
N TRP A 416 -1.17 -12.66 -4.43
CA TRP A 416 -2.56 -12.21 -4.56
C TRP A 416 -2.94 -11.90 -6.02
N LEU A 417 -2.04 -11.31 -6.81
CA LEU A 417 -2.24 -11.10 -8.25
C LEU A 417 -2.38 -12.43 -9.02
N THR A 418 -1.55 -13.45 -8.72
CA THR A 418 -1.62 -14.75 -9.41
C THR A 418 -2.85 -15.58 -9.04
N LEU A 419 -3.27 -15.56 -7.79
CA LEU A 419 -4.55 -16.15 -7.40
C LEU A 419 -5.74 -15.43 -8.06
N ARG A 420 -5.64 -14.11 -8.25
CA ARG A 420 -6.64 -13.31 -8.98
C ARG A 420 -6.67 -13.66 -10.47
N GLN A 421 -5.51 -13.74 -11.13
CA GLN A 421 -5.38 -14.22 -12.52
C GLN A 421 -6.03 -15.60 -12.68
N TYR A 422 -5.71 -16.57 -11.80
CA TYR A 422 -6.26 -17.93 -11.85
C TYR A 422 -7.79 -17.96 -11.74
N ILE A 423 -8.37 -17.14 -10.86
CA ILE A 423 -9.83 -17.08 -10.67
C ILE A 423 -10.51 -16.32 -11.82
N ASN A 424 -9.88 -15.27 -12.35
CA ASN A 424 -10.38 -14.54 -13.51
C ASN A 424 -10.35 -15.42 -14.77
N GLU A 425 -9.26 -16.14 -15.05
CA GLU A 425 -9.17 -17.10 -16.15
C GLU A 425 -10.21 -18.24 -16.02
N LYS A 426 -10.44 -18.75 -14.80
CA LYS A 426 -11.52 -19.74 -14.55
C LYS A 426 -12.93 -19.19 -14.78
N ARG A 427 -13.20 -17.93 -14.40
CA ARG A 427 -14.49 -17.28 -14.65
C ARG A 427 -14.70 -17.05 -16.13
N LEU A 428 -13.69 -16.53 -16.83
CA LEU A 428 -13.72 -16.32 -18.28
C LEU A 428 -13.99 -17.64 -19.01
N ALA A 429 -13.28 -18.73 -18.70
CA ALA A 429 -13.56 -20.03 -19.30
C ALA A 429 -15.02 -20.51 -19.07
N ASN A 430 -15.57 -20.33 -17.86
CA ASN A 430 -16.96 -20.64 -17.57
C ASN A 430 -17.95 -19.72 -18.31
N THR A 431 -17.59 -18.45 -18.54
CA THR A 431 -18.41 -17.49 -19.28
C THR A 431 -18.34 -17.74 -20.78
N GLU A 432 -17.17 -18.01 -21.35
CA GLU A 432 -16.94 -18.31 -22.77
C GLU A 432 -17.70 -19.58 -23.21
N VAL A 433 -17.83 -20.60 -22.34
CA VAL A 433 -18.70 -21.77 -22.57
C VAL A 433 -20.18 -21.39 -22.73
N ASN A 434 -20.62 -20.27 -22.14
CA ASN A 434 -21.97 -19.73 -22.31
C ASN A 434 -22.06 -18.68 -23.45
N GLU A 435 -20.99 -17.91 -23.69
CA GLU A 435 -20.94 -16.81 -24.67
C GLU A 435 -20.50 -17.25 -26.08
N ALA A 436 -20.01 -18.48 -26.26
CA ALA A 436 -19.83 -19.11 -27.58
C ALA A 436 -21.12 -19.16 -28.42
N ARG A 437 -22.29 -18.91 -27.80
CA ARG A 437 -23.59 -18.76 -28.48
C ARG A 437 -23.89 -17.32 -28.93
N ARG A 438 -23.04 -16.32 -28.67
CA ARG A 438 -23.39 -14.90 -28.90
C ARG A 438 -22.22 -13.96 -29.30
N ASN A 439 -21.67 -14.24 -30.48
CA ASN A 439 -20.92 -13.32 -31.35
C ASN A 439 -19.56 -12.80 -30.84
N SER A 440 -18.49 -13.30 -31.45
CA SER A 440 -17.14 -12.77 -31.35
C SER A 440 -17.00 -11.38 -32.00
N ILE A 441 -16.68 -10.35 -31.20
CA ILE A 441 -16.14 -9.08 -31.69
C ILE A 441 -14.83 -8.79 -30.94
N PRO A 442 -13.66 -8.84 -31.59
CA PRO A 442 -12.37 -8.61 -30.93
C PRO A 442 -12.11 -7.11 -30.70
N ASN A 443 -12.29 -6.64 -29.47
CA ASN A 443 -11.87 -5.30 -29.04
C ASN A 443 -10.34 -5.24 -28.92
N ASP A 444 -9.64 -5.01 -30.03
CA ASP A 444 -8.19 -4.86 -30.03
C ASP A 444 -7.77 -3.41 -29.69
N SER A 445 -7.37 -3.20 -28.43
CA SER A 445 -6.87 -1.91 -27.93
C SER A 445 -5.36 -1.94 -27.76
N TYR A 446 -4.69 -0.90 -28.25
CA TYR A 446 -3.23 -0.71 -28.11
C TYR A 446 -2.83 -0.63 -26.62
N PRO A 447 -1.65 -1.18 -26.23
CA PRO A 447 -0.37 -0.89 -26.86
C PRO A 447 0.44 -2.11 -27.37
N ARG A 448 -0.13 -2.93 -28.27
CA ARG A 448 0.60 -4.08 -28.86
C ARG A 448 1.96 -3.69 -29.47
N ARG A 449 2.06 -2.58 -30.23
CA ARG A 449 3.29 -2.20 -30.99
C ARG A 449 4.57 -2.15 -30.14
N LEU A 450 4.54 -1.49 -28.98
CA LEU A 450 5.72 -1.40 -28.10
C LEU A 450 6.07 -2.77 -27.50
N GLY A 451 5.08 -3.55 -27.08
CA GLY A 451 5.29 -4.92 -26.60
C GLY A 451 5.88 -5.83 -27.68
N GLN A 452 5.35 -5.76 -28.91
CA GLN A 452 5.82 -6.54 -30.05
C GLN A 452 7.27 -6.18 -30.42
N TRP A 453 7.59 -4.88 -30.48
CA TRP A 453 8.96 -4.40 -30.75
C TRP A 453 9.94 -4.85 -29.66
N LEU A 454 9.57 -4.71 -28.39
CA LEU A 454 10.40 -5.12 -27.25
C LEU A 454 10.61 -6.64 -27.22
N ILE A 455 9.55 -7.42 -27.45
CA ILE A 455 9.65 -8.89 -27.56
C ILE A 455 10.56 -9.28 -28.74
N ASN A 456 10.45 -8.64 -29.90
CA ASN A 456 11.33 -8.92 -31.04
C ASN A 456 12.80 -8.57 -30.76
N LEU A 457 13.06 -7.43 -30.09
CA LEU A 457 14.41 -7.01 -29.72
C LEU A 457 15.04 -7.96 -28.68
N LEU A 458 14.31 -8.28 -27.61
CA LEU A 458 14.78 -9.25 -26.61
C LEU A 458 14.99 -10.62 -27.26
N THR A 459 14.04 -11.12 -28.05
CA THR A 459 14.18 -12.40 -28.76
C THR A 459 15.44 -12.44 -29.61
N LYS A 460 15.83 -11.35 -30.29
CA LYS A 460 17.07 -11.29 -31.10
C LYS A 460 18.35 -11.33 -30.27
N TYR A 461 18.40 -10.65 -29.11
CA TYR A 461 19.65 -10.41 -28.38
C TYR A 461 19.79 -11.15 -27.03
N TRP A 462 18.74 -11.78 -26.49
CA TRP A 462 18.78 -12.41 -25.17
C TRP A 462 19.76 -13.60 -25.08
N ILE A 463 20.03 -14.27 -26.21
CA ILE A 463 21.07 -15.31 -26.30
C ILE A 463 22.45 -14.77 -25.85
N CYS A 464 22.77 -13.52 -26.19
CA CYS A 464 24.01 -12.86 -25.79
C CYS A 464 24.00 -12.49 -24.30
N VAL A 465 22.85 -12.08 -23.75
CA VAL A 465 22.68 -11.80 -22.32
C VAL A 465 22.84 -13.07 -21.49
N SER A 466 22.24 -14.19 -21.91
CA SER A 466 22.40 -15.50 -21.30
C SER A 466 23.87 -15.98 -21.34
N CYS A 467 24.54 -15.86 -22.49
CA CYS A 467 25.94 -16.21 -22.66
C CYS A 467 26.87 -15.35 -21.78
N GLY A 468 26.64 -14.04 -21.72
CA GLY A 468 27.39 -13.11 -20.86
C GLY A 468 27.18 -13.39 -19.36
N MET A 469 25.95 -13.72 -18.95
CA MET A 469 25.65 -14.13 -17.57
C MET A 469 26.30 -15.47 -17.18
N LEU A 470 26.41 -16.42 -18.12
CA LEU A 470 27.14 -17.68 -17.91
C LEU A 470 28.64 -17.43 -17.70
N LEU A 471 29.24 -16.54 -18.49
CA LEU A 471 30.62 -16.13 -18.33
C LEU A 471 30.85 -15.40 -16.99
N LEU A 472 29.94 -14.49 -16.62
CA LEU A 472 30.00 -13.73 -15.37
C LEU A 472 29.99 -14.64 -14.13
N VAL A 473 29.08 -15.63 -14.08
CA VAL A 473 29.02 -16.62 -12.98
C VAL A 473 30.31 -17.45 -12.90
N SER A 474 30.93 -17.74 -14.04
CA SER A 474 32.14 -18.56 -14.12
C SER A 474 33.41 -17.82 -13.65
N ILE A 475 33.49 -16.50 -13.88
CA ILE A 475 34.70 -15.68 -13.65
C ILE A 475 34.80 -15.11 -12.22
N GLN A 476 33.75 -15.17 -11.40
CA GLN A 476 33.76 -14.58 -10.05
C GLN A 476 34.95 -15.03 -9.18
N ASN A 477 35.60 -14.05 -8.52
CA ASN A 477 36.95 -14.08 -7.94
C ASN A 477 37.37 -15.28 -7.05
N THR A 478 36.45 -16.11 -6.56
CA THR A 478 36.80 -17.34 -5.82
C THR A 478 36.64 -18.58 -6.70
N VAL A 479 37.75 -19.30 -6.94
CA VAL A 479 37.72 -20.53 -7.74
C VAL A 479 37.13 -21.65 -6.88
N VAL A 480 35.96 -22.15 -7.29
CA VAL A 480 35.19 -23.19 -6.59
C VAL A 480 34.60 -24.17 -7.61
N ILE A 481 34.47 -25.45 -7.24
CA ILE A 481 34.13 -26.52 -8.21
C ILE A 481 32.84 -26.21 -9.00
N TYR A 482 31.82 -25.60 -8.39
CA TYR A 482 30.60 -25.28 -9.13
C TYR A 482 30.82 -24.23 -10.24
N ARG A 483 31.78 -23.31 -10.10
CA ARG A 483 32.15 -22.34 -11.15
C ARG A 483 32.99 -22.97 -12.25
N ILE A 484 33.85 -23.95 -11.90
CA ILE A 484 34.59 -24.74 -12.90
C ILE A 484 33.61 -25.46 -13.83
N ILE A 485 32.54 -26.05 -13.28
CA ILE A 485 31.50 -26.71 -14.07
C ILE A 485 30.72 -25.72 -14.95
N TYR A 486 30.38 -24.52 -14.45
CA TYR A 486 29.81 -23.46 -15.30
C TYR A 486 30.77 -23.03 -16.44
N MET A 487 32.07 -22.96 -16.18
CA MET A 487 33.08 -22.65 -17.21
C MET A 487 33.18 -23.77 -18.26
N VAL A 488 33.05 -25.05 -17.86
CA VAL A 488 32.95 -26.18 -18.81
C VAL A 488 31.69 -26.08 -19.66
N PHE A 489 30.53 -25.72 -19.08
CA PHE A 489 29.31 -25.47 -19.86
C PHE A 489 29.47 -24.28 -20.82
N TYR A 490 30.13 -23.19 -20.41
CA TYR A 490 30.44 -22.05 -21.28
C TYR A 490 31.28 -22.46 -22.48
N LEU A 491 32.40 -23.16 -22.24
CA LEU A 491 33.29 -23.64 -23.29
C LEU A 491 32.57 -24.62 -24.23
N PHE A 492 31.83 -25.58 -23.70
CA PHE A 492 31.02 -26.52 -24.50
C PHE A 492 30.02 -25.80 -25.42
N PHE A 493 29.37 -24.74 -24.94
CA PHE A 493 28.40 -23.95 -25.70
C PHE A 493 29.05 -23.19 -26.86
N ILE A 494 30.18 -22.51 -26.61
CA ILE A 494 30.93 -21.78 -27.64
C ILE A 494 31.58 -22.73 -28.64
N ILE A 495 32.18 -23.83 -28.18
CA ILE A 495 32.82 -24.83 -29.04
C ILE A 495 31.78 -25.54 -29.92
N SER A 496 30.62 -25.90 -29.37
CA SER A 496 29.52 -26.48 -30.17
C SER A 496 29.03 -25.52 -31.27
N PHE A 497 28.97 -24.21 -30.96
CA PHE A 497 28.59 -23.18 -31.93
C PHE A 497 29.62 -23.05 -33.06
N GLN A 498 30.91 -23.09 -32.73
CA GLN A 498 32.02 -23.04 -33.70
C GLN A 498 32.11 -24.30 -34.59
N ILE A 499 31.92 -25.50 -34.02
CA ILE A 499 32.04 -26.77 -34.75
C ILE A 499 30.90 -26.92 -35.78
N SER A 500 29.65 -26.69 -35.38
CA SER A 500 28.52 -26.78 -36.31
C SER A 500 27.28 -26.09 -35.76
N PHE A 501 26.92 -24.96 -36.39
CA PHE A 501 25.65 -24.27 -36.15
C PHE A 501 24.43 -25.20 -36.28
N GLY A 502 24.47 -26.16 -37.20
CA GLY A 502 23.40 -27.15 -37.40
C GLY A 502 23.26 -28.16 -36.25
N PHE A 503 24.37 -28.51 -35.59
CA PHE A 503 24.38 -29.34 -34.38
C PHE A 503 23.95 -28.52 -33.15
N TRP A 504 24.60 -27.38 -32.91
CA TRP A 504 24.30 -26.46 -31.81
C TRP A 504 22.81 -26.07 -31.79
N ARG A 505 22.20 -25.83 -32.97
CA ARG A 505 20.76 -25.49 -33.07
C ARG A 505 19.85 -26.64 -32.61
N LYS A 506 20.27 -27.90 -32.77
CA LYS A 506 19.52 -29.07 -32.26
C LYS A 506 19.73 -29.29 -30.76
N THR A 507 20.92 -28.99 -30.24
CA THR A 507 21.29 -29.28 -28.84
C THR A 507 21.03 -28.13 -27.86
N ALA A 508 20.86 -26.90 -28.34
CA ALA A 508 20.67 -25.71 -27.50
C ALA A 508 19.51 -25.83 -26.48
N ALA A 509 18.36 -26.40 -26.87
CA ALA A 509 17.24 -26.64 -25.95
C ALA A 509 17.65 -27.55 -24.78
N THR A 510 18.31 -28.68 -25.09
CA THR A 510 18.79 -29.66 -24.12
C THR A 510 19.88 -29.08 -23.22
N PHE A 511 20.80 -28.30 -23.79
CA PHE A 511 21.84 -27.58 -23.04
C PHE A 511 21.22 -26.62 -22.02
N TYR A 512 20.25 -25.81 -22.43
CA TYR A 512 19.57 -24.87 -21.53
C TYR A 512 18.74 -25.56 -20.45
N LEU A 513 18.18 -26.75 -20.73
CA LEU A 513 17.51 -27.58 -19.72
C LEU A 513 18.53 -28.17 -18.71
N ILE A 514 19.67 -28.69 -19.17
CA ILE A 514 20.72 -29.24 -18.30
C ILE A 514 21.29 -28.16 -17.38
N ILE A 515 21.64 -26.98 -17.92
CA ILE A 515 22.24 -25.91 -17.13
C ILE A 515 21.24 -25.28 -16.15
N LEU A 516 19.95 -25.30 -16.47
CA LEU A 516 18.87 -24.92 -15.55
C LEU A 516 18.77 -25.91 -14.38
N ILE A 517 18.74 -27.22 -14.63
CA ILE A 517 18.70 -28.24 -13.56
C ILE A 517 19.95 -28.14 -12.68
N TYR A 518 21.12 -28.02 -13.29
CA TYR A 518 22.37 -27.82 -12.57
C TYR A 518 22.34 -26.57 -11.68
N SER A 519 21.83 -25.44 -12.20
CA SER A 519 21.73 -24.20 -11.44
C SER A 519 20.74 -24.26 -10.28
N MET A 520 19.63 -25.00 -10.44
CA MET A 520 18.69 -25.28 -9.34
C MET A 520 19.39 -26.07 -8.21
N LEU A 521 20.16 -27.10 -8.55
CA LEU A 521 20.89 -27.92 -7.57
C LEU A 521 21.97 -27.10 -6.84
N VAL A 522 22.73 -26.25 -7.55
CA VAL A 522 23.72 -25.34 -6.95
C VAL A 522 23.06 -24.35 -6.00
N LEU A 523 21.95 -23.73 -6.40
CA LEU A 523 21.22 -22.76 -5.57
C LEU A 523 20.65 -23.41 -4.29
N ILE A 524 20.05 -24.60 -4.42
CA ILE A 524 19.52 -25.38 -3.28
C ILE A 524 20.66 -25.82 -2.35
N GLY A 525 21.79 -26.28 -2.89
CA GLY A 525 22.96 -26.73 -2.12
C GLY A 525 23.58 -25.59 -1.29
N ILE A 526 23.85 -24.43 -1.91
CA ILE A 526 24.38 -23.25 -1.22
C ILE A 526 23.42 -22.78 -0.11
N TYR A 527 22.11 -22.85 -0.35
CA TYR A 527 21.08 -22.47 0.62
C TYR A 527 21.03 -23.42 1.82
N ILE A 528 20.96 -24.73 1.58
CA ILE A 528 20.82 -25.75 2.63
C ILE A 528 22.07 -25.80 3.53
N TYR A 529 23.26 -25.53 3.00
CA TYR A 529 24.51 -25.55 3.76
C TYR A 529 24.62 -24.44 4.84
N GLN A 530 23.80 -23.39 4.77
CA GLN A 530 23.81 -22.32 5.79
C GLN A 530 23.11 -22.72 7.09
N PHE A 531 22.34 -23.81 7.11
CA PHE A 531 21.73 -24.30 8.35
C PHE A 531 22.78 -24.98 9.22
N GLU A 532 22.99 -24.45 10.43
CA GLU A 532 24.03 -24.87 11.39
C GLU A 532 23.99 -26.38 11.68
N LYS A 533 22.78 -26.95 11.87
CA LYS A 533 22.59 -28.40 12.07
C LYS A 533 23.00 -29.24 10.84
N VAL A 534 22.86 -28.70 9.63
CA VAL A 534 23.25 -29.38 8.39
C VAL A 534 24.76 -29.27 8.17
N HIS A 535 25.36 -28.10 8.44
CA HIS A 535 26.80 -27.92 8.44
C HIS A 535 27.50 -28.89 9.40
N VAL A 536 27.06 -28.95 10.66
CA VAL A 536 27.63 -29.85 11.68
C VAL A 536 27.55 -31.31 11.21
N PHE A 537 26.36 -31.80 10.85
CA PHE A 537 26.15 -33.17 10.38
C PHE A 537 26.99 -33.53 9.12
N LEU A 538 27.20 -32.58 8.21
CA LEU A 538 28.08 -32.77 7.05
C LEU A 538 29.56 -32.82 7.47
N SER A 539 29.98 -31.95 8.39
CA SER A 539 31.37 -31.87 8.87
C SER A 539 31.79 -33.05 9.75
N GLU A 540 30.85 -33.70 10.45
CA GLU A 540 31.08 -34.95 11.18
C GLU A 540 31.31 -36.14 10.25
N LYS A 541 30.77 -36.09 9.02
CA LYS A 541 30.74 -37.22 8.08
C LYS A 541 31.72 -37.08 6.90
N PHE A 542 32.13 -35.86 6.56
CA PHE A 542 33.02 -35.55 5.44
C PHE A 542 33.95 -34.38 5.80
N SER A 543 35.17 -34.35 5.23
CA SER A 543 36.15 -33.32 5.56
C SER A 543 35.72 -31.93 5.07
N ILE A 544 35.84 -30.94 5.97
CA ILE A 544 35.44 -29.54 5.75
C ILE A 544 36.14 -28.93 4.51
N GLN A 545 37.38 -29.35 4.24
CA GLN A 545 38.16 -28.94 3.07
C GLN A 545 37.46 -29.26 1.73
N LEU A 546 36.76 -30.40 1.62
CA LEU A 546 36.02 -30.75 0.40
C LEU A 546 34.86 -29.78 0.16
N PHE A 547 34.11 -29.41 1.21
CA PHE A 547 33.02 -28.44 1.09
C PHE A 547 33.54 -27.04 0.72
N ALA A 548 34.65 -26.61 1.32
CA ALA A 548 35.33 -25.37 0.94
C ALA A 548 35.75 -25.38 -0.55
N SER A 549 36.35 -26.47 -1.05
CA SER A 549 36.68 -26.63 -2.48
C SER A 549 35.44 -26.63 -3.39
N ILE A 550 34.32 -27.20 -2.93
CA ILE A 550 33.03 -27.13 -3.66
C ILE A 550 32.51 -25.67 -3.73
N GLY A 551 32.87 -24.82 -2.77
CA GLY A 551 32.36 -23.47 -2.59
C GLY A 551 31.18 -23.38 -1.62
N LEU A 552 31.00 -24.41 -0.79
CA LEU A 552 30.05 -24.48 0.31
C LEU A 552 30.72 -23.98 1.58
N GLU A 553 30.48 -22.71 1.88
CA GLU A 553 31.00 -21.99 3.04
C GLU A 553 29.82 -21.45 3.86
N VAL A 554 29.94 -21.44 5.20
CA VAL A 554 29.00 -20.71 6.07
C VAL A 554 29.36 -19.22 6.03
N VAL A 555 28.38 -18.37 5.75
CA VAL A 555 28.62 -16.97 5.35
C VAL A 555 27.71 -16.03 6.14
N PRO A 556 28.22 -14.88 6.66
CA PRO A 556 27.39 -13.93 7.39
C PRO A 556 26.24 -13.40 6.52
N SER A 557 25.08 -13.21 7.13
CA SER A 557 23.79 -12.94 6.48
C SER A 557 23.83 -11.83 5.42
N ASP A 558 24.63 -10.78 5.64
CA ASP A 558 24.74 -9.62 4.75
C ASP A 558 25.43 -9.98 3.43
N VAL A 559 26.41 -10.90 3.46
CA VAL A 559 27.13 -11.41 2.28
C VAL A 559 26.39 -12.62 1.67
N LEU A 560 25.64 -13.38 2.48
CA LEU A 560 24.85 -14.52 2.04
C LEU A 560 23.83 -14.12 0.95
N ALA A 561 23.13 -13.00 1.14
CA ALA A 561 22.17 -12.49 0.15
C ALA A 561 22.84 -12.26 -1.22
N LEU A 562 24.07 -11.72 -1.25
CA LEU A 562 24.82 -11.48 -2.49
C LEU A 562 25.35 -12.78 -3.12
N LYS A 563 25.84 -13.73 -2.32
CA LYS A 563 26.26 -15.06 -2.79
C LYS A 563 25.09 -15.87 -3.39
N LEU A 564 23.88 -15.72 -2.87
CA LEU A 564 22.67 -16.35 -3.42
C LEU A 564 22.09 -15.60 -4.63
N LEU A 565 22.20 -14.26 -4.66
CA LEU A 565 21.66 -13.43 -5.74
C LEU A 565 22.31 -13.72 -7.11
N THR A 566 23.62 -14.01 -7.15
CA THR A 566 24.30 -14.30 -8.43
C THR A 566 23.75 -15.56 -9.12
N PRO A 567 23.77 -16.76 -8.51
CA PRO A 567 23.20 -17.96 -9.15
C PRO A 567 21.69 -17.81 -9.39
N SER A 568 20.95 -17.09 -8.54
CA SER A 568 19.50 -16.91 -8.74
C SER A 568 19.15 -15.99 -9.92
N THR A 569 19.91 -14.91 -10.15
CA THR A 569 19.71 -14.03 -11.31
C THR A 569 20.12 -14.70 -12.61
N PHE A 570 21.23 -15.44 -12.62
CA PHE A 570 21.62 -16.32 -13.71
C PHE A 570 20.52 -17.34 -14.04
N LEU A 571 19.96 -18.00 -13.02
CA LEU A 571 18.86 -18.95 -13.15
C LEU A 571 17.63 -18.31 -13.83
N VAL A 572 17.21 -17.12 -13.40
CA VAL A 572 16.09 -16.38 -14.02
C VAL A 572 16.38 -15.99 -15.48
N VAL A 573 17.60 -15.57 -15.81
CA VAL A 573 17.98 -15.22 -17.20
C VAL A 573 17.94 -16.42 -18.14
N ASN A 574 18.38 -17.60 -17.69
CA ASN A 574 18.34 -18.83 -18.49
C ASN A 574 16.94 -19.42 -18.59
N ILE A 575 16.11 -19.29 -17.56
CA ILE A 575 14.67 -19.57 -17.61
C ILE A 575 13.97 -18.72 -18.68
N MET A 576 14.23 -17.41 -18.70
CA MET A 576 13.70 -16.52 -19.75
C MET A 576 14.18 -16.94 -21.15
N GLN A 577 15.48 -17.27 -21.29
CA GLN A 577 16.04 -17.76 -22.55
C GLN A 577 15.32 -19.03 -23.02
N LEU A 578 15.18 -20.05 -22.17
CA LEU A 578 14.60 -21.34 -22.55
C LEU A 578 13.10 -21.26 -22.88
N TYR A 579 12.28 -20.64 -22.02
CA TYR A 579 10.82 -20.71 -22.12
C TYR A 579 10.19 -19.61 -22.99
N TYR A 580 10.79 -18.41 -23.06
CA TYR A 580 10.22 -17.28 -23.79
C TYR A 580 10.92 -17.01 -25.11
N PHE A 581 12.26 -16.98 -25.14
CA PHE A 581 13.01 -16.47 -26.28
C PHE A 581 13.56 -17.54 -27.23
N HIS A 582 13.83 -18.76 -26.75
CA HIS A 582 14.43 -19.82 -27.57
C HIS A 582 13.58 -20.16 -28.80
N SER A 583 12.28 -20.40 -28.65
CA SER A 583 11.38 -20.73 -29.76
C SER A 583 11.27 -19.60 -30.80
N GLY A 584 11.14 -18.35 -30.35
CA GLY A 584 11.12 -17.18 -31.23
C GLY A 584 12.45 -17.00 -31.98
N TRP A 585 13.58 -17.12 -31.29
CA TRP A 585 14.92 -16.98 -31.85
C TRP A 585 15.24 -18.10 -32.86
N MET A 586 14.83 -19.34 -32.56
CA MET A 586 14.93 -20.48 -33.47
C MET A 586 14.16 -20.25 -34.77
N ASN A 587 12.96 -19.68 -34.68
CA ASN A 587 12.13 -19.36 -35.85
C ASN A 587 12.73 -18.23 -36.71
N LEU A 588 13.31 -17.19 -36.09
CA LEU A 588 14.02 -16.12 -36.82
C LEU A 588 15.18 -16.67 -37.65
N ILE A 589 15.85 -17.72 -37.15
CA ILE A 589 17.03 -18.34 -37.76
C ILE A 589 16.69 -19.51 -38.71
N SER A 590 15.47 -20.06 -38.65
CA SER A 590 15.00 -21.00 -39.69
C SER A 590 14.51 -20.29 -40.95
N MET A 591 14.08 -19.02 -40.85
CA MET A 591 13.53 -18.25 -41.98
C MET A 591 14.57 -17.45 -42.78
N SER A 592 15.84 -17.40 -42.36
CA SER A 592 16.91 -16.69 -43.08
C SER A 592 17.63 -17.60 -44.07
N ARG A 593 16.90 -18.24 -45.00
CA ARG A 593 17.42 -19.24 -45.93
C ARG A 593 16.67 -19.27 -47.26
#